data_AF-S4RIC2-F1
#
_entry.id   AF-S4RIC2-F1
#
_cell.length_a   1.000
_cell.length_b   1.000
_cell.length_c   1.000
_cell.angle_alpha   90.00
_cell.angle_beta   90.00
_cell.angle_gamma   90.00
#
_symmetry.space_group_name_H-M   'P 1'
#
loop_
_entity.id
_entity.type
_entity.pdbx_description
1 polymer ?
#
loop_
_entity_poly.entity_id
_entity_poly.type
_entity_poly.pdbx_seq_one_letter_code
_entity_poly.pdbx_strand_id
1 'polypeptide(L)'
;QILGRRWHALSREEQAKYYELARKERQLHSQLYPGWSARDNYGKKKKRKREKQPAEQPAVIEPLHLNTRPCVKPSPPSEQESAKKCRARYGVDQQNNWCSPCRCVSPL
;
A
#
# COMPACT_ATOMS: atom_id res chain seq x y z
N GLN A 1 2.74 12.60 19.79
CA GLN A 1 2.16 11.23 19.74
C GLN A 1 2.56 10.45 21.00
N ILE A 2 1.61 10.07 21.85
CA ILE A 2 1.92 9.47 23.17
C ILE A 2 2.23 7.98 23.06
N LEU A 3 1.42 7.23 22.30
CA LEU A 3 1.59 5.78 22.09
C LEU A 3 2.95 5.41 21.49
N GLY A 4 3.41 6.16 20.49
CA GLY A 4 4.72 5.91 19.86
C GLY A 4 5.87 6.04 20.85
N ARG A 5 5.83 7.06 21.73
CA ARG A 5 6.85 7.24 22.79
C ARG A 5 6.85 6.07 23.77
N ARG A 6 5.67 5.62 24.20
CA ARG A 6 5.54 4.46 25.10
C ARG A 6 6.03 3.16 24.44
N TRP A 7 5.72 2.94 23.17
CA TRP A 7 6.20 1.78 22.42
C TRP A 7 7.73 1.73 22.34
N HIS A 8 8.35 2.86 22.00
CA HIS A 8 9.82 2.95 21.92
C HIS A 8 10.52 2.86 23.28
N ALA A 9 9.81 3.10 24.38
CA ALA A 9 10.35 2.94 25.73
C ALA A 9 10.35 1.48 26.20
N LEU A 10 9.63 0.56 25.53
CA LEU A 10 9.63 -0.87 25.85
C LEU A 10 10.92 -1.55 25.39
N SER A 11 11.39 -2.53 26.16
CA SER A 11 12.52 -3.37 25.80
C SER A 11 12.23 -4.23 24.57
N ARG A 12 13.26 -4.84 23.98
CA ARG A 12 13.10 -5.69 22.80
C ARG A 12 12.29 -6.94 23.11
N GLU A 13 12.46 -7.51 24.30
CA GLU A 13 11.72 -8.66 24.80
C GLU A 13 10.24 -8.31 25.03
N GLU A 14 9.97 -7.13 25.59
CA GLU A 14 8.60 -6.64 25.79
C GLU A 14 7.89 -6.40 24.46
N GLN A 15 8.58 -5.81 23.48
CA GLN A 15 8.05 -5.66 22.12
C GLN A 15 7.83 -7.03 21.45
N ALA A 16 8.73 -8.01 21.67
CA ALA A 16 8.61 -9.36 21.12
C ALA A 16 7.32 -10.06 21.54
N LYS A 17 6.90 -9.90 22.81
CA LYS A 17 5.61 -10.42 23.30
C LYS A 17 4.44 -9.97 22.42
N TYR A 18 4.40 -8.69 22.05
CA TYR A 18 3.33 -8.16 21.20
C TYR A 18 3.41 -8.66 19.76
N TYR A 19 4.62 -8.90 19.22
CA TYR A 19 4.77 -9.51 17.90
C TYR A 19 4.26 -10.95 17.86
N GLU A 20 4.55 -11.76 18.89
CA GLU A 20 4.02 -13.12 18.96
C GLU A 20 2.49 -13.13 19.08
N LEU A 21 1.94 -12.26 19.93
CA LEU A 21 0.48 -12.08 20.02
C LEU A 21 -0.13 -11.67 18.67
N ALA A 22 0.48 -10.72 17.97
CA ALA A 22 0.01 -10.27 16.66
C ALA A 22 0.08 -11.39 15.60
N ARG A 23 1.08 -12.28 15.65
CA ARG A 23 1.15 -13.45 14.77
C ARG A 23 0.04 -14.45 15.06
N LYS A 24 -0.20 -14.76 16.34
CA LYS A 24 -1.27 -15.67 16.77
C LYS A 24 -2.65 -15.14 16.35
N GLU A 25 -2.92 -13.86 16.60
CA GLU A 25 -4.16 -13.19 16.16
C GLU A 25 -4.32 -13.23 14.64
N ARG A 26 -3.25 -12.99 13.88
CA ARG A 26 -3.30 -13.08 12.41
C ARG A 26 -3.65 -14.49 11.93
N GLN A 27 -3.03 -15.51 12.51
CA GLN A 27 -3.33 -16.90 12.17
C GLN A 27 -4.78 -17.25 12.48
N LEU A 28 -5.25 -16.89 13.69
CA LEU A 28 -6.63 -17.11 14.11
C LEU A 28 -7.63 -16.38 13.20
N HIS A 29 -7.36 -15.12 12.89
CA HIS A 29 -8.22 -14.32 12.02
C HIS A 29 -8.34 -14.96 10.62
N SER A 30 -7.24 -15.47 10.08
CA SER A 30 -7.25 -16.19 8.81
C SER A 30 -8.09 -17.48 8.86
N GLN A 31 -8.14 -18.17 10.00
CA GLN A 31 -8.91 -19.40 10.17
C GLN A 31 -10.41 -19.12 10.34
N LEU A 32 -10.76 -18.11 11.15
CA LEU A 32 -12.16 -17.77 11.45
C LEU A 32 -12.84 -17.00 10.31
N TYR A 33 -12.07 -16.23 9.53
CA TYR A 33 -12.61 -15.38 8.48
C TYR A 33 -11.94 -15.68 7.12
N PRO A 34 -12.16 -16.88 6.56
CA PRO A 34 -11.69 -17.20 5.21
C PRO A 34 -12.39 -16.26 4.21
N GLY A 35 -11.62 -15.39 3.56
CA GLY A 35 -12.13 -14.38 2.61
C GLY A 35 -12.13 -12.94 3.14
N TRP A 36 -11.77 -12.69 4.40
CA TRP A 36 -11.61 -11.31 4.88
C TRP A 36 -10.40 -10.64 4.22
N SER A 37 -10.66 -9.61 3.42
CA SER A 37 -9.61 -8.77 2.84
C SER A 37 -9.66 -7.36 3.43
N ALA A 38 -8.52 -6.85 3.86
CA ALA A 38 -8.39 -5.44 4.24
C ALA A 38 -8.78 -4.49 3.08
N ARG A 39 -8.72 -4.98 1.84
CA ARG A 39 -9.05 -4.23 0.63
C ARG A 39 -10.50 -3.75 0.59
N ASP A 40 -11.43 -4.52 1.13
CA ASP A 40 -12.86 -4.16 1.11
C ASP A 40 -13.18 -2.99 2.07
N ASN A 41 -12.29 -2.76 3.04
CA ASN A 41 -12.42 -1.74 4.08
C ASN A 41 -11.52 -0.51 3.83
N TYR A 42 -10.33 -0.69 3.27
CA TYR A 42 -9.41 0.40 2.97
C TYR A 42 -9.73 1.06 1.61
N GLY A 43 -10.24 2.29 1.66
CA GLY A 43 -10.51 3.09 0.45
C GLY A 43 -11.86 3.80 0.43
N LYS A 44 -12.80 3.44 1.33
CA LYS A 44 -14.09 4.12 1.45
C LYS A 44 -14.01 5.51 2.11
N LYS A 45 -12.89 5.86 2.74
CA LYS A 45 -12.68 7.18 3.39
C LYS A 45 -11.58 7.97 2.68
N LYS A 46 -11.84 9.27 2.44
CA LYS A 46 -10.91 10.22 1.81
C LYS A 46 -9.62 10.29 2.64
N LYS A 47 -8.48 9.87 2.08
CA LYS A 47 -7.16 9.94 2.73
C LYS A 47 -6.83 11.41 3.03
N ARG A 48 -6.70 11.77 4.31
CA ARG A 48 -6.22 13.11 4.71
C ARG A 48 -4.78 13.28 4.25
N LYS A 49 -4.46 14.44 3.67
CA LYS A 49 -3.13 14.76 3.15
C LYS A 49 -2.19 14.95 4.34
N ARG A 50 -1.16 14.12 4.42
CA ARG A 50 -0.08 14.27 5.40
C ARG A 50 0.87 15.34 4.89
N GLU A 51 0.87 16.51 5.52
CA GLU A 51 1.95 17.48 5.30
C GLU A 51 3.25 16.91 5.88
N LYS A 52 4.29 16.91 5.05
CA LYS A 52 5.59 16.34 5.34
C LYS A 52 6.49 17.54 5.65
N GLN A 53 6.84 17.73 6.93
CA GLN A 53 7.90 18.67 7.33
C GLN A 53 9.22 18.23 6.67
N PRO A 54 9.99 19.13 6.04
CA PRO A 54 11.29 18.79 5.47
C PRO A 54 12.29 18.51 6.60
N ALA A 55 12.91 17.32 6.57
CA ALA A 55 14.07 17.01 7.37
C ALA A 55 15.32 17.46 6.60
N GLU A 56 16.11 18.32 7.24
CA GLU A 56 17.39 18.84 6.77
C GLU A 56 18.43 17.70 6.63
N GLN A 57 19.19 17.70 5.53
CA GLN A 57 20.26 16.73 5.23
C GLN A 57 21.63 17.31 5.62
N PRO A 58 22.68 16.47 5.74
CA PRO A 58 23.74 16.61 4.73
C PRO A 58 24.45 15.32 4.26
N ALA A 59 25.06 15.46 3.07
CA ALA A 59 26.23 14.76 2.47
C ALA A 59 26.06 13.43 1.68
N VAL A 60 26.39 13.53 0.38
CA VAL A 60 26.72 12.54 -0.67
C VAL A 60 27.97 11.71 -0.28
N ILE A 61 28.14 10.39 -0.54
CA ILE A 61 28.33 9.66 -1.82
C ILE A 61 28.05 8.12 -1.64
N GLU A 62 27.24 7.53 -2.55
CA GLU A 62 27.03 6.12 -3.03
C GLU A 62 27.11 4.88 -2.09
N PRO A 63 26.12 3.95 -2.17
CA PRO A 63 26.24 2.87 -3.16
C PRO A 63 24.93 2.41 -3.86
N LEU A 64 25.06 2.22 -5.18
CA LEU A 64 24.53 1.14 -6.02
C LEU A 64 23.02 0.82 -5.94
N HIS A 65 22.29 1.43 -6.88
CA HIS A 65 21.21 0.85 -7.69
C HIS A 65 20.12 -0.02 -7.03
N LEU A 66 19.18 0.58 -6.29
CA LEU A 66 17.83 0.00 -6.20
C LEU A 66 16.75 0.95 -6.71
N ASN A 67 16.53 0.83 -8.02
CA ASN A 67 15.34 1.14 -8.80
C ASN A 67 14.24 1.96 -8.08
N THR A 68 14.50 3.24 -7.82
CA THR A 68 13.47 4.20 -7.44
C THR A 68 13.34 5.22 -8.56
N ARG A 69 12.38 4.97 -9.46
CA ARG A 69 11.99 5.95 -10.49
C ARG A 69 11.54 7.25 -9.79
N PRO A 70 12.10 8.42 -10.14
CA PRO A 70 11.60 9.69 -9.66
C PRO A 70 10.15 9.88 -10.10
N CYS A 71 9.30 10.41 -9.21
CA CYS A 71 7.92 10.75 -9.52
C CYS A 71 7.91 11.99 -10.43
N VAL A 72 8.08 11.79 -11.74
CA VAL A 72 7.84 12.80 -12.75
C VAL A 72 6.33 12.98 -12.86
N LYS A 73 5.84 14.18 -12.53
CA LYS A 73 4.43 14.55 -12.78
C LYS A 73 4.19 14.49 -14.29
N PRO A 74 3.28 13.65 -14.81
CA PRO A 74 2.98 13.67 -16.22
C PRO A 74 2.16 14.92 -16.53
N SER A 75 2.63 15.69 -17.51
CA SER A 75 1.87 16.74 -18.22
C SER A 75 0.53 16.18 -18.73
N PRO A 76 -0.52 17.01 -18.88
CA PRO A 76 -1.82 16.51 -19.30
C PRO A 76 -1.72 15.98 -20.74
N PRO A 77 -2.08 14.71 -21.01
CA PRO A 77 -2.23 14.26 -22.37
C PRO A 77 -3.60 14.74 -22.87
N SER A 78 -3.59 15.23 -24.10
CA SER A 78 -4.76 15.44 -24.94
C SER A 78 -5.74 14.27 -24.80
N GLU A 79 -7.01 14.62 -24.58
CA GLU A 79 -8.15 13.72 -24.58
C GLU A 79 -8.18 12.90 -25.88
N GLN A 80 -8.70 11.66 -25.83
CA GLN A 80 -8.66 10.64 -26.89
C GLN A 80 -7.32 9.86 -26.88
N GLU A 81 -7.07 8.87 -26.03
CA GLU A 81 -7.58 7.49 -26.18
C GLU A 81 -7.29 6.64 -24.92
N SER A 82 -6.93 7.28 -23.80
CA SER A 82 -6.41 6.63 -22.59
C SER A 82 -7.41 6.64 -21.43
N ALA A 83 -8.70 6.54 -21.73
CA ALA A 83 -9.70 6.31 -20.68
C ALA A 83 -9.31 5.03 -19.91
N LYS A 84 -9.24 5.13 -18.58
CA LYS A 84 -8.69 4.12 -17.65
C LYS A 84 -9.34 2.75 -17.88
N LYS A 85 -8.77 1.96 -18.78
CA LYS A 85 -9.08 0.55 -19.01
C LYS A 85 -8.91 -0.18 -17.69
N CYS A 86 -10.00 -0.51 -16.99
CA CYS A 86 -9.95 -1.06 -15.63
C CYS A 86 -11.18 -1.92 -15.36
N ARG A 87 -10.99 -3.05 -14.69
CA ARG A 87 -12.06 -4.02 -14.35
C ARG A 87 -13.27 -3.35 -13.68
N ALA A 88 -13.05 -2.35 -12.84
CA ALA A 88 -14.11 -1.63 -12.13
C ALA A 88 -15.08 -0.85 -13.05
N ARG A 89 -14.66 -0.50 -14.26
CA ARG A 89 -15.51 0.20 -15.25
C ARG A 89 -16.16 -0.75 -16.25
N TYR A 90 -15.43 -1.79 -16.67
CA TYR A 90 -15.80 -2.60 -17.82
C TYR A 90 -16.37 -3.99 -17.46
N GLY A 91 -16.41 -4.36 -16.17
CA GLY A 91 -16.91 -5.67 -15.74
C GLY A 91 -15.99 -6.82 -16.18
N VAL A 92 -16.41 -8.07 -15.94
CA VAL A 92 -15.64 -9.32 -16.17
C VAL A 92 -15.54 -9.71 -17.65
N ASP A 93 -16.51 -9.30 -18.44
CA ASP A 93 -16.67 -9.73 -19.84
C ASP A 93 -15.76 -8.98 -20.83
N GLN A 94 -15.25 -7.80 -20.46
CA GLN A 94 -14.48 -6.92 -21.35
C GLN A 94 -12.98 -6.85 -20.98
N GLN A 95 -12.31 -8.00 -20.94
CA GLN A 95 -10.91 -8.14 -20.48
C GLN A 95 -9.88 -7.39 -21.35
N ASN A 96 -10.15 -7.23 -22.65
CA ASN A 96 -9.32 -6.44 -23.57
C ASN A 96 -9.25 -4.96 -23.19
N ASN A 97 -10.22 -4.51 -22.38
CA ASN A 97 -10.35 -3.15 -21.88
C ASN A 97 -9.89 -3.00 -20.44
N TRP A 98 -9.02 -3.89 -19.96
CA TRP A 98 -8.44 -3.82 -18.63
C TRP A 98 -7.01 -3.30 -18.67
N CYS A 99 -6.52 -2.72 -17.58
CA CYS A 99 -5.12 -2.36 -17.46
C CYS A 99 -4.31 -3.61 -17.10
N SER A 100 -3.01 -3.58 -17.35
CA SER A 100 -2.12 -4.72 -17.01
C SER A 100 -2.28 -5.20 -15.57
N PRO A 101 -2.35 -4.33 -14.54
CA PRO A 101 -2.63 -4.77 -13.18
C PRO A 101 -3.96 -5.49 -13.02
N CYS A 102 -5.03 -5.06 -13.71
CA CYS A 102 -6.33 -5.73 -13.65
C CYS A 102 -6.34 -7.07 -14.40
N ARG A 103 -5.58 -7.21 -15.49
CA ARG A 103 -5.45 -8.47 -16.25
C ARG A 103 -4.68 -9.54 -15.50
N CYS A 104 -3.65 -9.16 -14.75
CA CYS A 104 -2.81 -10.10 -14.02
C CYS A 104 -3.43 -10.64 -12.72
N VAL A 105 -4.57 -10.11 -12.24
CA VAL A 105 -5.22 -10.59 -10.99
C VAL A 105 -6.23 -11.73 -11.20
N SER A 106 -6.22 -12.39 -12.36
CA SER A 106 -6.98 -13.62 -12.53
C SER A 106 -6.05 -14.83 -12.36
N PRO A 107 -6.04 -15.44 -11.17
CA PRO A 107 -6.00 -16.89 -11.07
C PRO A 107 -7.33 -17.38 -10.48
N LEU A 108 -7.81 -18.50 -11.03
CA LEU A 108 -8.83 -19.35 -10.43
C LEU A 108 -8.38 -19.83 -9.04
#